data_AF-A0A5S9MK14-F1
#
_entry.id   AF-A0A5S9MK14-F1
#
_cell.length_a   1.000
_cell.length_b   1.000
_cell.length_c   1.000
_cell.angle_alpha   90.00
_cell.angle_beta   90.00
_cell.angle_gamma   90.00
#
_symmetry.space_group_name_H-M   'P 1'
#
loop_
_entity.id
_entity.type
_entity.pdbx_description
1 polymer ?
#
loop_
_entity_poly.entity_id
_entity_poly.type
_entity_poly.pdbx_seq_one_letter_code
_entity_poly.pdbx_strand_id
1 'polypeptide(L)'
;MSALERSKAISNKPMIVKSLFNIGCCYKGLGDFNRALAYFNQVILEGEPIHATELLLVYYELSLFHLSQKEFIEGERFFKRGLEEAKNRKK
;
A
#
# COMPACT_ATOMS: atom_id res chain seq x y z
N MET A 1 -7.03 -14.21 -22.96
CA MET A 1 -7.47 -14.20 -21.55
C MET A 1 -8.99 -14.19 -21.48
N SER A 2 -9.57 -15.27 -20.96
CA SER A 2 -11.02 -15.42 -20.78
C SER A 2 -11.52 -14.61 -19.56
N ALA A 3 -12.81 -14.28 -19.48
CA ALA A 3 -13.40 -13.58 -18.34
C ALA A 3 -13.20 -14.34 -17.00
N LEU A 4 -13.08 -15.66 -17.06
CA LEU A 4 -12.86 -16.54 -15.91
C LEU A 4 -11.44 -16.40 -15.33
N GLU A 5 -10.43 -16.26 -16.17
CA GLU A 5 -9.04 -16.03 -15.73
C GLU A 5 -8.88 -14.67 -15.04
N ARG A 6 -9.57 -13.64 -15.57
CA ARG A 6 -9.64 -12.33 -14.92
C ARG A 6 -10.34 -12.39 -13.56
N SER A 7 -11.47 -13.10 -13.46
CA SER A 7 -12.20 -13.27 -12.19
C SER A 7 -11.34 -13.97 -11.11
N LYS A 8 -10.60 -15.04 -11.47
CA LYS A 8 -9.70 -15.72 -10.53
C LYS A 8 -8.51 -14.86 -10.10
N ALA A 9 -7.92 -14.10 -11.02
CA ALA A 9 -6.84 -13.16 -10.71
C ALA A 9 -7.30 -12.06 -9.75
N ILE A 10 -8.51 -11.52 -9.95
CA ILE A 10 -9.12 -10.53 -9.04
C ILE A 10 -9.39 -11.15 -7.66
N SER A 11 -9.81 -12.41 -7.57
CA SER A 11 -10.14 -13.05 -6.29
C SER A 11 -8.95 -13.22 -5.34
N ASN A 12 -7.72 -13.38 -5.86
CA ASN A 12 -6.52 -13.58 -5.03
C ASN A 12 -5.73 -12.29 -4.77
N LYS A 13 -5.92 -11.25 -5.59
CA LYS A 13 -5.19 -9.98 -5.45
C LYS A 13 -5.32 -9.32 -4.07
N PRO A 14 -6.50 -9.26 -3.42
CA PRO A 14 -6.60 -8.71 -2.07
C PRO A 14 -5.74 -9.46 -1.03
N MET A 15 -5.69 -10.80 -1.11
CA MET A 15 -4.84 -11.60 -0.21
C MET A 15 -3.36 -11.39 -0.47
N ILE A 16 -2.96 -11.26 -1.74
CA ILE A 16 -1.57 -10.94 -2.12
C ILE A 16 -1.18 -9.59 -1.54
N VAL A 17 -2.00 -8.57 -1.74
CA VAL A 17 -1.77 -7.21 -1.22
C VAL A 17 -1.64 -7.20 0.30
N LYS A 18 -2.55 -7.88 1.01
CA LYS A 18 -2.47 -8.03 2.46
C LYS A 18 -1.20 -8.71 2.93
N SER A 19 -0.77 -9.74 2.21
CA SER A 19 0.46 -10.47 2.53
C SER A 19 1.70 -9.60 2.33
N LEU A 20 1.76 -8.87 1.22
CA LEU A 20 2.83 -7.90 0.93
C LEU A 20 2.91 -6.81 2.00
N PHE A 21 1.76 -6.28 2.43
CA PHE A 21 1.69 -5.28 3.51
C PHE A 21 2.28 -5.83 4.81
N ASN A 22 1.85 -7.03 5.22
CA ASN A 22 2.34 -7.66 6.44
C ASN A 22 3.86 -7.91 6.39
N ILE A 23 4.39 -8.36 5.24
CA ILE A 23 5.83 -8.55 5.05
C ILE A 23 6.58 -7.21 5.18
N GLY A 24 6.05 -6.13 4.60
CA GLY A 24 6.58 -4.78 4.77
C GLY A 24 6.63 -4.35 6.23
N CYS A 25 5.56 -4.58 6.99
CA CYS A 25 5.52 -4.32 8.43
C CYS A 25 6.53 -5.15 9.22
N CYS A 26 6.74 -6.43 8.86
CA CYS A 26 7.75 -7.27 9.50
C CYS A 26 9.16 -6.70 9.28
N TYR A 27 9.52 -6.33 8.04
CA TYR A 27 10.84 -5.74 7.77
C TYR A 27 11.03 -4.38 8.45
N LYS A 28 9.98 -3.55 8.51
CA LYS A 28 9.99 -2.31 9.29
C LYS A 28 10.26 -2.59 10.77
N GLY A 29 9.62 -3.59 11.37
CA GLY A 29 9.85 -4.00 12.76
C GLY A 29 11.27 -4.53 13.01
N LEU A 30 11.93 -5.08 11.99
CA LEU A 30 13.33 -5.49 12.02
C LEU A 30 14.32 -4.33 11.79
N GLY A 31 13.83 -3.13 11.50
CA GLY A 31 14.65 -1.96 11.17
C GLY A 31 15.20 -1.96 9.74
N ASP A 32 14.85 -2.95 8.90
CA ASP A 32 15.21 -2.97 7.49
C ASP A 32 14.20 -2.15 6.67
N PHE A 33 14.33 -0.83 6.77
CA PHE A 33 13.45 0.12 6.10
C PHE A 33 13.53 0.01 4.58
N ASN A 34 14.69 -0.34 4.01
CA ASN A 34 14.86 -0.49 2.56
C ASN A 34 13.95 -1.60 2.01
N ARG A 35 13.95 -2.77 2.66
CA ARG A 35 13.05 -3.86 2.25
C ARG A 35 11.60 -3.50 2.54
N ALA A 36 11.30 -2.89 3.68
CA ALA A 36 9.94 -2.46 4.01
C ALA A 36 9.33 -1.57 2.93
N LEU A 37 10.08 -0.54 2.48
CA LEU A 37 9.67 0.36 1.40
C LEU A 37 9.46 -0.39 0.08
N ALA A 38 10.33 -1.35 -0.26
CA ALA A 38 10.16 -2.14 -1.47
C ALA A 38 8.83 -2.93 -1.45
N TYR A 39 8.47 -3.56 -0.33
CA TYR A 39 7.19 -4.26 -0.19
C TYR A 39 5.99 -3.31 -0.17
N PHE A 40 6.09 -2.16 0.48
CA PHE A 40 5.06 -1.13 0.45
C PHE A 40 4.80 -0.61 -0.97
N ASN A 41 5.85 -0.44 -1.79
CA ASN A 41 5.68 -0.09 -3.20
C ASN A 41 4.97 -1.20 -4.00
N GLN A 42 5.23 -2.47 -3.71
CA GLN A 42 4.50 -3.58 -4.33
C GLN A 42 3.02 -3.61 -3.93
N VAL A 43 2.69 -3.26 -2.68
CA VAL A 43 1.29 -3.09 -2.24
C VAL A 43 0.58 -2.02 -3.07
N ILE A 44 1.23 -0.89 -3.35
CA ILE A 44 0.66 0.16 -4.18
C ILE A 44 0.39 -0.37 -5.60
N LEU A 45 1.40 -1.02 -6.21
CA LEU A 45 1.30 -1.54 -7.57
C LEU A 45 0.17 -2.57 -7.74
N GLU A 46 0.02 -3.49 -6.80
CA GLU A 46 -1.00 -4.55 -6.86
C GLU A 46 -2.36 -4.12 -6.31
N GLY A 47 -2.36 -3.16 -5.38
CA GLY A 47 -3.53 -2.71 -4.65
C GLY A 47 -4.32 -1.61 -5.33
N GLU A 48 -3.66 -0.69 -6.06
CA GLU A 48 -4.33 0.41 -6.78
C GLU A 48 -5.42 -0.08 -7.73
N PRO A 49 -5.18 -1.09 -8.61
CA PRO A 49 -6.19 -1.52 -9.58
C PRO A 49 -7.44 -2.15 -8.97
N ILE A 50 -7.37 -2.57 -7.70
CA ILE A 50 -8.46 -3.24 -6.98
C ILE A 50 -8.97 -2.44 -5.78
N HIS A 51 -8.48 -1.20 -5.60
CA HIS A 51 -8.78 -0.34 -4.44
C HIS A 51 -8.64 -1.07 -3.09
N ALA A 52 -7.55 -1.81 -2.92
CA ALA A 52 -7.32 -2.68 -1.77
C ALA A 52 -7.35 -1.92 -0.44
N THR A 53 -7.75 -2.62 0.63
CA THR A 53 -7.92 -2.05 1.98
C THR A 53 -6.62 -1.46 2.52
N GLU A 54 -5.51 -2.10 2.17
CA GLU A 54 -4.17 -1.86 2.68
C GLU A 54 -3.49 -0.62 2.06
N LEU A 55 -3.99 -0.08 0.95
CA LEU A 55 -3.44 1.14 0.34
C LEU A 55 -3.41 2.33 1.31
N LEU A 56 -4.51 2.52 2.05
CA LEU A 56 -4.60 3.56 3.08
C LEU A 56 -3.49 3.42 4.12
N LEU A 57 -3.26 2.19 4.59
CA LEU A 57 -2.26 1.90 5.61
C LEU A 57 -0.85 2.14 5.07
N VAL A 58 -0.58 1.70 3.84
CA VAL A 58 0.71 1.92 3.19
C VAL A 58 1.00 3.40 2.95
N TYR A 59 0.03 4.17 2.48
CA TYR A 59 0.21 5.61 2.31
C TYR A 59 0.46 6.33 3.62
N TYR A 60 -0.18 5.90 4.70
CA TYR A 60 0.11 6.42 6.04
C TYR A 60 1.54 6.07 6.47
N GLU A 61 1.97 4.82 6.26
CA GLU A 61 3.33 4.38 6.61
C GLU A 61 4.42 5.12 5.83
N LEU A 62 4.23 5.31 4.52
CA LEU A 62 5.14 6.09 3.70
C LEU A 62 5.18 7.57 4.10
N SER A 63 4.02 8.14 4.45
CA SER A 63 3.94 9.50 4.95
C SER A 63 4.77 9.67 6.23
N LEU A 64 4.61 8.77 7.21
CA LEU A 64 5.40 8.79 8.44
C LEU A 64 6.90 8.63 8.16
N PHE A 65 7.26 7.74 7.23
CA PHE A 65 8.66 7.54 6.84
C PHE A 65 9.27 8.83 6.29
N HIS A 66 8.64 9.47 5.29
CA HIS A 66 9.13 10.72 4.71
C HIS A 66 9.15 11.87 5.73
N LEU A 67 8.14 11.98 6.59
CA LEU A 67 8.13 12.98 7.67
C LEU A 67 9.29 12.77 8.66
N SER A 68 9.64 11.52 8.97
CA SER A 68 10.79 11.21 9.84
C SER A 68 12.13 11.62 9.21
N GLN A 69 12.23 11.60 7.88
CA GLN A 69 13.40 12.04 7.12
C GLN A 69 13.42 13.56 6.84
N LYS A 70 12.46 14.32 7.39
CA LYS A 70 12.25 15.75 7.12
C LYS A 70 11.87 16.05 5.67
N GLU A 71 11.40 15.05 4.93
CA GLU A 71 10.90 15.16 3.55
C GLU A 71 9.41 15.53 3.58
N PHE A 72 9.11 16.73 4.06
CA PHE A 72 7.73 17.14 4.37
C PHE A 72 6.78 17.14 3.16
N ILE A 73 7.29 17.51 1.98
CA ILE A 73 6.49 17.59 0.74
C ILE A 73 5.98 16.20 0.33
N GLU A 74 6.86 15.20 0.28
CA GLU A 74 6.46 13.82 -0.05
C GLU A 74 5.63 13.21 1.07
N GLY A 75 5.95 13.50 2.33
CA GLY A 75 5.13 13.10 3.47
C GLY A 75 3.68 13.58 3.37
N GLU A 76 3.48 14.85 3.04
CA GLU A 76 2.15 15.44 2.83
C GLU A 76 1.44 14.82 1.61
N ARG A 77 2.18 14.59 0.52
CA ARG A 77 1.65 13.96 -0.69
C ARG A 77 1.07 12.58 -0.39
N PHE A 78 1.82 11.71 0.28
CA PHE A 78 1.33 10.38 0.63
C PHE A 78 0.15 10.44 1.60
N PHE A 79 0.16 11.36 2.56
CA PHE A 79 -0.97 11.57 3.46
C PHE A 79 -2.25 11.93 2.71
N LYS A 80 -2.16 12.83 1.71
CA LYS A 80 -3.30 13.20 0.84
C LYS A 80 -3.84 12.00 0.05
N ARG A 81 -2.96 11.15 -0.48
CA ARG A 81 -3.37 9.91 -1.19
C ARG A 81 -4.11 8.95 -0.27
N GLY A 82 -3.62 8.76 0.96
CA GLY A 82 -4.33 7.97 1.97
C GLY A 82 -5.73 8.51 2.25
N LEU A 83 -5.87 9.83 2.44
CA LEU A 83 -7.17 10.46 2.66
C LEU A 83 -8.13 10.29 1.47
N GLU A 84 -7.62 10.33 0.25
CA GLU A 84 -8.41 10.09 -0.96
C GLU A 84 -8.98 8.66 -1.00
N GLU A 85 -8.15 7.66 -0.75
CA GLU A 85 -8.59 6.26 -0.65
C GLU A 85 -9.64 6.06 0.46
N ALA A 86 -9.44 6.69 1.62
CA ALA A 86 -10.41 6.63 2.72
C ALA A 86 -11.76 7.25 2.35
N LYS A 87 -11.78 8.31 1.53
CA LYS A 87 -13.01 8.95 1.04
C LYS A 87 -13.70 8.09 -0.02
N ASN A 88 -12.94 7.49 -0.92
CA ASN A 88 -13.48 6.67 -2.01
C ASN A 88 -14.19 5.42 -1.50
N ARG A 89 -13.81 4.89 -0.33
CA ARG A 89 -14.51 3.75 0.31
C ARG A 89 -15.86 4.07 0.94
N LYS A 90 -16.20 5.34 1.14
CA LYS A 90 -17.46 5.76 1.77
C LYS A 90 -18.59 6.00 0.76
N LYS A 91 -18.35 5.76 -0.53
CA LYS A 91 -19.35 5.80 -1.61
C LYS A 91 -19.68 4.39 -2.05
#